data_AF-A0A9D8WVA0-F1
#
_entry.id   AF-A0A9D8WVA0-F1
#
_cell.length_a   1.000
_cell.length_b   1.000
_cell.length_c   1.000
_cell.angle_alpha   90.00
_cell.angle_beta   90.00
_cell.angle_gamma   90.00
#
_symmetry.space_group_name_H-M   'P 1'
#
loop_
_entity.id
_entity.type
_entity.pdbx_description
1 polymer ?
#
loop_
_entity_poly.entity_id
_entity_poly.type
_entity_poly.pdbx_seq_one_letter_code
_entity_poly.pdbx_strand_id
1 'polypeptide(L)'
;MIQFQPILISDRTKIEELLRKNSRSIVCDHTFTNLYAWQATFLTSWAEVAGALVVRYALEREYGYMIVAEGEESFHEAVTEIDTFARSIAQPMRLLGMSYEDAEWFGRWVKMTGRDEADYAISDNRDYQDYIYSLEDLSSLRGRKYQPKRNHVNK
;
A
#
# COMPACT_ATOMS: atom_id res chain seq x y z
N MET A 1 2.04 -10.66 19.21
CA MET A 1 0.95 -9.63 19.23
C MET A 1 1.53 -8.40 18.55
N ILE A 2 0.96 -7.98 17.42
CA ILE A 2 1.47 -6.85 16.64
C ILE A 2 1.07 -5.55 17.33
N GLN A 3 2.04 -4.67 17.59
CA GLN A 3 1.80 -3.38 18.22
C GLN A 3 1.86 -2.26 17.18
N PHE A 4 0.69 -1.82 16.72
CA PHE A 4 0.56 -0.67 15.84
C PHE A 4 0.69 0.63 16.62
N GLN A 5 1.59 1.50 16.18
CA GLN A 5 1.76 2.86 16.71
C GLN A 5 1.22 3.89 15.72
N PRO A 6 0.56 4.98 16.17
CA PRO A 6 0.14 6.06 15.27
C PRO A 6 1.32 6.59 14.47
N ILE A 7 1.11 6.93 13.19
CA ILE A 7 2.16 7.57 12.41
C ILE A 7 2.37 9.01 12.90
N LEU A 8 3.59 9.33 13.31
CA LEU A 8 4.00 10.65 13.77
C LEU A 8 5.02 11.26 12.82
N ILE A 9 5.17 12.59 12.87
CA ILE A 9 6.17 13.30 12.07
C ILE A 9 7.60 12.82 12.40
N SER A 10 7.83 12.40 13.64
CA SER A 10 9.10 11.81 14.11
C SER A 10 9.43 10.48 13.44
N ASP A 11 8.45 9.78 12.89
CA ASP A 11 8.64 8.47 12.26
C ASP A 11 9.13 8.58 10.82
N ARG A 12 9.19 9.80 10.27
CA ARG A 12 9.52 10.08 8.87
C ARG A 12 10.75 9.32 8.40
N THR A 13 11.87 9.47 9.10
CA THR A 13 13.14 8.85 8.70
C THR A 13 13.02 7.34 8.64
N LYS A 14 12.46 6.71 9.67
CA LYS A 14 12.34 5.26 9.77
C LYS A 14 11.37 4.68 8.73
N ILE A 15 10.23 5.34 8.51
CA ILE A 15 9.26 4.91 7.49
C ILE A 15 9.83 5.11 6.08
N GLU A 16 10.49 6.24 5.80
CA GLU A 16 11.16 6.46 4.51
C GLU A 16 12.28 5.44 4.24
N GLU A 17 13.02 5.01 5.28
CA GLU A 17 13.99 3.92 5.18
C GLU A 17 13.34 2.58 4.84
N LEU A 18 12.25 2.21 5.53
CA LEU A 18 11.51 0.98 5.23
C LEU A 18 10.89 1.01 3.84
N LEU A 19 10.30 2.15 3.43
CA LEU A 19 9.76 2.33 2.09
C LEU A 19 10.87 2.21 1.04
N ARG A 20 12.03 2.86 1.24
CA ARG A 20 13.16 2.76 0.29
C ARG A 20 13.71 1.34 0.19
N LYS A 21 13.76 0.62 1.31
CA LYS A 21 14.28 -0.76 1.35
C LYS A 21 13.30 -1.73 0.70
N ASN A 22 12.01 -1.62 1.04
CA ASN A 22 11.03 -2.67 0.76
C ASN A 22 10.16 -2.36 -0.47
N SER A 23 9.92 -1.08 -0.77
CA SER A 23 9.01 -0.73 -1.87
C SER A 23 9.62 -1.05 -3.23
N ARG A 24 8.93 -1.88 -4.00
CA ARG A 24 9.18 -2.11 -5.42
C ARG A 24 8.07 -1.53 -6.31
N SER A 25 7.04 -0.99 -5.68
CA SER A 25 5.88 -0.40 -6.34
C SER A 25 6.00 1.13 -6.40
N ILE A 26 5.31 1.71 -7.38
CA ILE A 26 5.17 3.16 -7.57
C ILE A 26 3.77 3.66 -7.19
N VAL A 27 3.05 2.87 -6.38
CA VAL A 27 1.77 3.26 -5.77
C VAL A 27 1.96 4.53 -4.94
N CYS A 28 1.03 5.48 -5.05
CA CYS A 28 1.17 6.80 -4.43
C CYS A 28 1.23 6.73 -2.89
N ASP A 29 0.62 5.73 -2.28
CA ASP A 29 0.65 5.49 -0.83
C ASP A 29 2.01 5.03 -0.31
N HIS A 30 2.96 4.69 -1.19
CA HIS A 30 4.33 4.35 -0.82
C HIS A 30 5.18 5.62 -0.59
N THR A 31 4.59 6.64 0.02
CA THR A 31 5.24 7.90 0.38
C THR A 31 4.85 8.31 1.80
N PHE A 32 5.84 8.65 2.63
CA PHE A 32 5.58 9.09 4.00
C PHE A 32 4.60 10.27 4.07
N THR A 33 4.74 11.23 3.15
CA THR A 33 3.89 12.42 3.11
C THR A 33 2.42 12.05 2.95
N ASN A 34 2.06 11.10 2.07
CA ASN A 34 0.66 10.67 1.93
C ASN A 34 0.18 9.97 3.19
N LEU A 35 0.95 9.01 3.72
CA LEU A 35 0.60 8.27 4.93
C LEU A 35 0.35 9.20 6.12
N TYR A 36 1.20 10.21 6.28
CA TYR A 36 1.11 11.19 7.35
C TYR A 36 -0.02 12.21 7.13
N ALA A 37 -0.18 12.72 5.90
CA ALA A 37 -1.22 13.72 5.58
C ALA A 37 -2.64 13.18 5.82
N TRP A 38 -2.87 11.89 5.58
CA TRP A 38 -4.16 11.24 5.78
C TRP A 38 -4.36 10.62 7.17
N GLN A 39 -3.36 10.76 8.06
CA GLN A 39 -3.38 10.12 9.39
C GLN A 39 -4.63 10.49 10.20
N ALA A 40 -5.05 11.75 10.18
CA ALA A 40 -6.19 12.19 10.98
C ALA A 40 -7.51 11.58 10.50
N THR A 41 -7.64 11.33 9.19
CA THR A 41 -8.85 10.75 8.59
C THR A 41 -8.93 9.24 8.83
N PHE A 42 -7.82 8.52 8.65
CA PHE A 42 -7.81 7.06 8.72
C PHE A 42 -7.22 6.50 10.02
N LEU A 43 -6.93 7.36 11.00
CA LEU A 43 -6.20 6.98 12.22
C LEU A 43 -4.96 6.13 11.90
N THR A 44 -4.22 6.55 10.85
CA THR A 44 -3.13 5.77 10.27
C THR A 44 -2.12 5.39 11.35
N SER A 45 -1.79 4.11 11.41
CA SER A 45 -0.81 3.54 12.33
C SER A 45 0.08 2.56 11.59
N TRP A 46 1.26 2.26 12.12
CA TRP A 46 2.22 1.39 11.46
C TRP A 46 2.92 0.45 12.44
N ALA A 47 3.46 -0.65 11.91
CA ALA A 47 4.32 -1.59 12.61
C ALA A 47 5.32 -2.21 11.63
N GLU A 48 6.46 -2.68 12.13
CA GLU A 48 7.37 -3.54 11.37
C GLU A 48 7.00 -5.01 11.69
N VAL A 49 6.70 -5.80 10.65
CA VAL A 49 6.25 -7.19 10.78
C VAL A 49 7.01 -8.04 9.77
N ALA A 50 7.76 -9.04 10.23
CA ALA A 50 8.59 -9.89 9.35
C ALA A 50 9.51 -9.08 8.41
N GLY A 51 10.05 -7.95 8.89
CA GLY A 51 10.88 -7.03 8.09
C GLY A 51 10.11 -6.19 7.07
N ALA A 52 8.80 -6.38 6.92
CA ALA A 52 7.92 -5.55 6.13
C ALA A 52 7.41 -4.34 6.92
N LEU A 53 7.12 -3.24 6.23
CA LEU A 53 6.32 -2.15 6.79
C LEU A 53 4.85 -2.51 6.61
N VAL A 54 4.11 -2.57 7.71
CA VAL A 54 2.65 -2.72 7.68
C VAL A 54 2.00 -1.43 8.16
N VAL A 55 1.20 -0.83 7.30
CA VAL A 55 0.38 0.34 7.62
C VAL A 55 -1.05 -0.10 7.84
N ARG A 56 -1.67 0.34 8.93
CA ARG A 56 -3.06 0.06 9.29
C ARG A 56 -3.90 1.33 9.22
N TYR A 57 -5.06 1.21 8.59
CA TYR A 57 -6.09 2.23 8.45
C TYR A 57 -7.35 1.82 9.19
N ALA A 58 -8.01 2.75 9.87
CA ALA A 58 -9.36 2.59 10.39
C ALA A 58 -10.37 2.87 9.26
N LEU A 59 -11.22 1.89 8.98
CA LEU A 59 -12.27 1.90 7.96
C LEU A 59 -13.63 1.79 8.64
N GLU A 60 -14.23 2.90 9.06
CA GLU A 60 -15.51 2.94 9.81
C GLU A 60 -15.58 2.00 11.03
N ARG A 61 -15.86 0.71 10.81
CA ARG A 61 -15.98 -0.36 11.82
C ARG A 61 -14.91 -1.44 11.72
N GLU A 62 -14.03 -1.35 10.72
CA GLU A 62 -13.03 -2.37 10.39
C GLU A 62 -11.63 -1.78 10.25
N TYR A 63 -10.63 -2.65 10.10
CA TYR A 63 -9.27 -2.25 9.77
C TYR A 63 -8.87 -2.71 8.36
N GLY A 64 -8.16 -1.85 7.64
CA GLY A 64 -7.45 -2.18 6.41
C GLY A 64 -5.94 -2.13 6.62
N TYR A 65 -5.19 -2.94 5.87
CA TYR A 65 -3.73 -3.04 5.98
C TYR A 65 -3.07 -2.90 4.62
N MET A 66 -2.02 -2.09 4.53
CA MET A 66 -1.10 -2.07 3.39
C MET A 66 0.22 -2.68 3.84
N ILE A 67 0.73 -3.63 3.06
CA ILE A 67 1.99 -4.34 3.35
C ILE A 67 3.02 -3.93 2.31
N VAL A 68 4.13 -3.37 2.77
CA VAL A 68 5.29 -3.02 1.93
C VAL A 68 6.46 -3.93 2.31
N ALA A 69 6.65 -4.97 1.51
CA ALA A 69 7.62 -6.04 1.74
C ALA A 69 8.69 -6.08 0.63
N GLU A 70 9.92 -6.45 0.99
CA GLU A 70 11.05 -6.52 0.06
C GLU A 70 10.91 -7.64 -0.98
N GLY A 71 10.17 -8.70 -0.66
CA GLY A 71 10.10 -9.92 -1.45
C GLY A 71 8.86 -10.76 -1.12
N GLU A 72 8.57 -11.78 -1.93
CA GLU A 72 7.39 -12.63 -1.75
C GLU A 72 7.40 -13.35 -0.39
N GLU A 73 8.57 -13.82 0.04
CA GLU A 73 8.74 -14.49 1.33
C GLU A 73 8.38 -13.57 2.51
N SER A 74 8.97 -12.38 2.59
CA SER A 74 8.63 -11.40 3.64
C SER A 74 7.17 -10.91 3.55
N PHE A 75 6.59 -10.87 2.35
CA PHE A 75 5.18 -10.59 2.17
C PHE A 75 4.30 -11.71 2.76
N HIS A 76 4.58 -12.98 2.44
CA HIS A 76 3.84 -14.14 2.97
C HIS A 76 3.94 -14.25 4.49
N GLU A 77 5.12 -14.01 5.07
CA GLU A 77 5.30 -13.96 6.52
C GLU A 77 4.46 -12.83 7.15
N ALA A 78 4.53 -11.62 6.60
CA ALA A 78 3.74 -10.49 7.08
C ALA A 78 2.23 -10.73 6.98
N VAL A 79 1.74 -11.28 5.85
CA VAL A 79 0.32 -11.62 5.68
C VAL A 79 -0.13 -12.66 6.69
N THR A 80 0.70 -13.68 6.98
CA THR A 80 0.39 -14.72 7.97
C THR A 80 0.23 -14.14 9.38
N GLU A 81 1.14 -13.25 9.78
CA GLU A 81 1.08 -12.54 11.07
C GLU A 81 -0.14 -11.61 11.15
N ILE A 82 -0.47 -10.92 10.04
CA ILE A 82 -1.62 -10.02 9.98
C ILE A 82 -2.95 -10.77 9.99
N ASP A 83 -3.07 -11.91 9.31
CA ASP A 83 -4.27 -12.77 9.38
C ASP A 83 -4.49 -13.28 10.82
N THR A 84 -3.42 -13.76 11.44
CA THR A 84 -3.46 -14.23 12.84
C THR A 84 -3.87 -13.10 13.79
N PHE A 85 -3.31 -11.91 13.59
CA PHE A 85 -3.66 -10.72 14.37
C PHE A 85 -5.12 -10.31 14.17
N ALA A 86 -5.60 -10.20 12.93
CA ALA A 86 -6.97 -9.81 12.62
C ALA A 86 -7.99 -10.76 13.26
N ARG A 87 -7.76 -12.08 13.17
CA ARG A 87 -8.56 -13.10 13.84
C ARG A 87 -8.56 -12.94 15.36
N SER A 88 -7.42 -12.62 15.97
CA SER A 88 -7.30 -12.44 17.43
C SER A 88 -8.12 -11.28 17.98
N ILE A 89 -8.41 -10.27 17.14
CA ILE A 89 -9.24 -9.11 17.50
C ILE A 89 -10.66 -9.20 16.89
N ALA A 90 -11.07 -10.39 16.41
CA ALA A 90 -12.36 -10.64 15.78
C ALA A 90 -12.67 -9.68 14.61
N GLN A 91 -11.68 -9.41 13.76
CA GLN A 91 -11.77 -8.57 12.58
C GLN A 91 -11.45 -9.37 11.32
N PRO A 92 -12.11 -9.10 10.18
CA PRO A 92 -11.66 -9.63 8.90
C PRO A 92 -10.31 -9.01 8.53
N MET A 93 -9.43 -9.79 7.91
CA MET A 93 -8.24 -9.24 7.28
C MET A 93 -8.63 -8.61 5.95
N ARG A 94 -8.35 -7.31 5.77
CA ARG A 94 -8.50 -6.59 4.50
C ARG A 94 -7.16 -5.98 4.10
N LEU A 95 -6.60 -6.45 2.98
CA LEU A 95 -5.40 -5.84 2.39
C LEU A 95 -5.82 -4.76 1.37
N LEU A 96 -5.15 -3.62 1.40
CA LEU A 96 -5.40 -2.45 0.56
C LEU A 96 -4.10 -1.98 -0.10
N GLY A 97 -4.22 -1.21 -1.19
CA GLY A 97 -3.06 -0.58 -1.85
C GLY A 97 -2.09 -1.58 -2.48
N MET A 98 -2.56 -2.79 -2.81
CA MET A 98 -1.74 -3.83 -3.44
C MET A 98 -1.39 -3.44 -4.87
N SER A 99 -0.11 -3.56 -5.23
CA SER A 99 0.27 -3.66 -6.64
C SER A 99 -0.24 -4.97 -7.25
N TYR A 100 -0.20 -5.09 -8.59
CA TYR A 100 -0.52 -6.36 -9.24
C TYR A 100 0.38 -7.51 -8.77
N GLU A 101 1.65 -7.22 -8.47
CA GLU A 101 2.59 -8.22 -7.96
C GLU A 101 2.21 -8.66 -6.54
N ASP A 102 1.85 -7.72 -5.65
CA ASP A 102 1.38 -8.05 -4.29
C ASP A 102 0.11 -8.91 -4.33
N ALA A 103 -0.80 -8.62 -5.27
CA ALA A 103 -2.02 -9.40 -5.47
C ALA A 103 -1.72 -10.84 -5.96
N GLU A 104 -0.74 -11.01 -6.85
CA GLU A 104 -0.28 -12.35 -7.27
C GLU A 104 0.34 -13.13 -6.10
N TRP A 105 1.15 -12.46 -5.28
CA TRP A 105 1.77 -13.07 -4.10
C TRP A 105 0.73 -13.49 -3.08
N PHE A 106 -0.26 -12.62 -2.84
CA PHE A 106 -1.39 -12.93 -1.99
C PHE A 106 -2.19 -14.14 -2.51
N GLY A 107 -2.45 -14.19 -3.82
CA GLY A 107 -3.13 -15.34 -4.44
C GLY A 107 -2.35 -16.67 -4.27
N ARG A 108 -1.01 -16.63 -4.27
CA ARG A 108 -0.17 -17.80 -3.96
C ARG A 108 -0.22 -18.16 -2.48
N TRP A 109 -0.16 -17.17 -1.59
CA TRP A 109 -0.30 -17.37 -0.15
C TRP A 109 -1.63 -18.03 0.23
N VAL A 110 -2.75 -17.57 -0.37
CA VAL A 110 -4.09 -18.17 -0.17
C VAL A 110 -4.07 -19.66 -0.51
N LYS A 111 -3.54 -20.03 -1.69
CA LYS A 111 -3.44 -21.44 -2.11
C LYS A 111 -2.54 -22.27 -1.20
N MET A 112 -1.38 -21.74 -0.81
CA MET A 112 -0.41 -22.43 0.04
C MET A 112 -0.94 -22.70 1.45
N THR A 113 -1.84 -21.84 1.94
CA THR A 113 -2.47 -21.99 3.26
C THR A 113 -3.75 -22.83 3.23
N GLY A 114 -4.07 -23.46 2.10
CA GLY A 114 -5.24 -24.32 1.93
C GLY A 114 -6.57 -23.55 1.90
N ARG A 115 -6.51 -22.25 1.58
CA ARG A 115 -7.66 -21.34 1.50
C ARG A 115 -8.06 -21.10 0.06
N ASP A 116 -9.25 -20.55 -0.14
CA ASP A 116 -9.78 -20.27 -1.47
C ASP A 116 -10.62 -18.98 -1.53
N GLU A 117 -11.39 -18.83 -2.60
CA GLU A 117 -12.25 -17.66 -2.87
C GLU A 117 -13.40 -17.51 -1.86
N ALA A 118 -13.76 -18.57 -1.12
CA ALA A 118 -14.71 -18.49 -0.02
C ALA A 118 -14.10 -17.83 1.23
N ASP A 119 -12.77 -17.91 1.39
CA ASP A 119 -12.04 -17.25 2.48
C ASP A 119 -11.62 -15.82 2.11
N TYR A 120 -11.11 -15.62 0.90
CA TYR A 120 -10.59 -14.34 0.43
C TYR A 120 -10.93 -14.04 -1.03
N ALA A 121 -11.42 -12.82 -1.27
CA ALA A 121 -11.61 -12.29 -2.61
C ALA A 121 -10.60 -11.16 -2.90
N ILE A 122 -10.07 -11.14 -4.12
CA ILE A 122 -9.26 -10.04 -4.64
C ILE A 122 -10.13 -9.27 -5.64
N SER A 123 -10.20 -7.94 -5.49
CA SER A 123 -10.96 -7.07 -6.39
C SER A 123 -10.13 -5.84 -6.77
N ASP A 124 -10.25 -5.41 -8.02
CA ASP A 124 -9.71 -4.15 -8.53
C ASP A 124 -10.83 -3.09 -8.55
N ASN A 125 -10.49 -1.83 -8.28
CA ASN A 125 -11.39 -0.69 -8.43
C ASN A 125 -10.68 0.43 -9.21
N ARG A 126 -11.23 0.78 -10.36
CA ARG A 126 -10.69 1.79 -11.27
C ARG A 126 -10.54 3.17 -10.62
N ASP A 127 -11.38 3.52 -9.65
CA ASP A 127 -11.36 4.81 -8.97
C ASP A 127 -10.12 4.97 -8.07
N TYR A 128 -9.46 3.88 -7.71
CA TYR A 128 -8.25 3.88 -6.87
C TYR A 128 -6.95 3.65 -7.66
N GLN A 129 -7.01 3.63 -9.00
CA GLN A 129 -5.81 3.43 -9.81
C GLN A 129 -5.00 4.72 -9.97
N ASP A 130 -3.71 4.61 -9.70
CA ASP A 130 -2.75 5.71 -9.89
C ASP A 130 -2.47 6.01 -11.36
N TYR A 131 -2.38 7.30 -11.68
CA TYR A 131 -1.93 7.76 -12.99
C TYR A 131 -0.43 8.02 -12.97
N ILE A 132 0.31 7.15 -13.65
CA ILE A 132 1.76 7.27 -13.78
C ILE A 132 2.08 7.96 -15.11
N TYR A 133 2.89 9.02 -15.04
CA TYR A 133 3.36 9.77 -16.19
C TYR A 133 4.88 9.79 -16.24
N SER A 134 5.44 9.84 -17.46
CA SER A 134 6.86 10.12 -17.64
C SER A 134 7.18 11.56 -17.25
N LEU A 135 8.26 11.74 -16.47
CA LEU A 135 8.81 13.06 -16.15
C LEU A 135 9.19 13.84 -17.41
N GLU A 136 9.77 13.16 -18.41
CA GLU A 136 10.16 13.80 -19.67
C GLU A 136 8.94 14.32 -20.43
N ASP A 137 7.86 13.54 -20.46
CA ASP A 137 6.61 13.93 -21.11
C ASP A 137 6.00 15.16 -20.45
N LEU A 138 5.90 15.16 -19.11
CA LEU A 138 5.30 16.26 -18.36
C LEU A 138 6.17 17.52 -18.36
N SER A 139 7.50 17.38 -18.32
CA SER A 139 8.42 18.53 -18.30
C SER A 139 8.62 19.16 -19.68
N SER A 140 8.66 18.36 -20.73
CA SER A 140 8.93 18.84 -22.09
C SER A 140 7.67 19.16 -22.89
N LEU A 141 6.55 18.50 -22.56
CA LEU A 141 5.29 18.56 -23.27
C LEU A 141 5.48 18.43 -24.79
N ARG A 142 6.38 17.58 -25.29
CA ARG A 142 6.75 17.52 -26.72
C ARG A 142 5.73 16.77 -27.60
N GLY A 143 5.66 17.15 -28.88
CA GLY A 143 4.83 16.43 -29.87
C GLY A 143 3.35 16.86 -29.91
N ARG A 144 2.59 16.27 -30.85
CA ARG A 144 1.21 16.70 -31.15
C ARG A 144 0.23 16.42 -30.00
N LYS A 145 0.41 15.31 -29.28
CA LYS A 145 -0.43 14.92 -28.12
C LYS A 145 -0.50 16.01 -27.04
N TYR A 146 0.63 16.67 -26.77
CA TYR A 146 0.73 17.69 -25.73
C TYR A 146 0.54 19.13 -26.25
N GLN A 147 0.20 19.33 -27.54
CA GLN A 147 -0.08 20.66 -28.09
C GLN A 147 -1.15 21.43 -27.30
N PRO A 148 -2.29 20.82 -26.88
CA PRO A 148 -3.26 21.55 -26.05
C PRO A 148 -2.70 21.99 -24.71
N LYS A 149 -1.80 21.19 -24.10
CA LYS A 149 -1.16 21.55 -22.81
C LYS A 149 -0.18 22.71 -22.98
N ARG A 150 0.62 22.72 -24.06
CA ARG A 150 1.47 23.88 -24.39
C ARG A 150 0.64 25.15 -24.64
N ASN A 151 -0.52 25.03 -25.29
CA ASN A 151 -1.41 26.17 -25.52
C ASN A 151 -1.93 26.76 -24.21
N HIS A 152 -2.21 25.94 -23.18
CA HIS A 152 -2.59 26.44 -21.85
C HIS A 152 -1.44 27.14 -21.13
N VAL A 153 -0.22 26.61 -21.22
CA VAL A 153 0.97 27.20 -20.57
C VAL A 153 1.36 28.53 -21.20
N ASN A 154 1.18 28.67 -22.52
CA ASN A 154 1.52 29.90 -23.25
C ASN A 154 0.47 31.02 -23.12
N LYS A 155 -0.65 30.77 -22.43
CA LYS A 155 -1.70 31.76 -22.19
C LYS A 155 -1.45 32.48 -20.88
#